data_AF-A0A1G6UGN8-F1
#
_entry.id   AF-A0A1G6UGN8-F1
#
_cell.length_a   1.000
_cell.length_b   1.000
_cell.length_c   1.000
_cell.angle_alpha   90.00
_cell.angle_beta   90.00
_cell.angle_gamma   90.00
#
_symmetry.space_group_name_H-M   'P 1'
#
loop_
_entity.id
_entity.type
_entity.pdbx_description
1 polymer ?
#
loop_
_entity_poly.entity_id
_entity_poly.type
_entity_poly.pdbx_seq_one_letter_code
_entity_poly.pdbx_strand_id
1 'polypeptide(L)'
;MFETIQQILHDAPSQAWFTLAGGIVGAIASASGALITNGFNSHQQKVRFAHEEKMRTQELTRDRLEELYILVGRWAHVSASHHLHLALVMKGQTDYNQYLDTIIAAASDDKTDFNRLEMIVRIYGGDIASAFDDALTKRDTISQIHNTHKAAYKSGEPGDRFLAPATQAQLAFDKACKTLQKAIAEACRA
;
A
#
# COMPACT_ATOMS: atom_id res chain seq x y z
N MET A 1 -45.95 28.48 54.72
CA MET A 1 -44.87 28.42 53.70
C MET A 1 -45.26 29.23 52.45
N PHE A 2 -46.47 29.07 51.91
CA PHE A 2 -46.94 29.85 50.76
C PHE A 2 -47.14 31.35 51.07
N GLU A 3 -47.76 31.69 52.21
CA GLU A 3 -47.94 33.08 52.64
C GLU A 3 -46.62 33.81 52.92
N THR A 4 -45.63 33.09 53.47
CA THR A 4 -44.30 33.64 53.77
C THR A 4 -43.55 34.03 52.50
N ILE A 5 -43.71 33.26 51.42
CA ILE A 5 -43.10 33.55 50.11
C ILE A 5 -43.79 34.77 49.47
N GLN A 6 -45.10 34.88 49.61
CA GLN A 6 -45.88 35.98 49.04
C GLN A 6 -45.55 37.33 49.68
N GLN A 7 -45.29 37.35 50.98
CA GLN A 7 -44.92 38.57 51.71
C GLN A 7 -43.50 39.04 51.39
N ILE A 8 -42.55 38.09 51.23
CA ILE A 8 -41.18 38.38 50.78
C ILE A 8 -41.15 38.93 49.34
N LEU A 9 -42.05 38.47 48.46
CA LEU A 9 -42.15 38.98 47.09
C LEU A 9 -42.65 40.43 47.03
N HIS A 10 -43.51 40.85 47.95
CA HIS A 10 -44.11 42.17 47.96
C HIS A 10 -43.18 43.24 48.55
N ASP A 11 -42.37 42.88 49.55
CA ASP A 11 -41.45 43.81 50.23
C ASP A 11 -40.05 43.89 49.56
N ALA A 12 -39.85 43.16 48.46
CA ALA A 12 -38.59 43.15 47.74
C ALA A 12 -38.32 44.49 47.03
N PRO A 13 -37.14 45.12 47.22
CA PRO A 13 -36.79 46.35 46.52
C PRO A 13 -36.76 46.11 45.01
N SER A 14 -37.20 47.08 44.21
CA SER A 14 -37.22 47.00 42.73
C SER A 14 -35.87 46.61 42.14
N GLN A 15 -34.77 46.95 42.82
CA GLN A 15 -33.40 46.55 42.48
C GLN A 15 -33.17 45.04 42.50
N ALA A 16 -33.84 44.29 43.40
CA ALA A 16 -33.75 42.83 43.47
C ALA A 16 -34.36 42.15 42.23
N TRP A 17 -35.46 42.70 41.70
CA TRP A 17 -36.08 42.21 40.47
C TRP A 17 -35.19 42.40 39.25
N PHE A 18 -34.46 43.52 39.16
CA PHE A 18 -33.47 43.74 38.09
C PHE A 18 -32.30 42.77 38.16
N THR A 19 -31.80 42.45 39.36
CA THR A 19 -30.72 41.46 39.52
C THR A 19 -31.16 40.04 39.15
N LEU A 20 -32.40 39.65 39.49
CA LEU A 20 -32.99 38.37 39.11
C LEU A 20 -33.18 38.28 37.59
N ALA A 21 -33.75 39.32 36.97
CA ALA A 21 -33.93 39.39 35.52
C ALA A 21 -32.58 39.32 34.78
N GLY A 22 -31.58 40.07 35.24
CA GLY A 22 -30.22 40.03 34.68
C GLY A 22 -29.56 38.66 34.82
N GLY A 23 -29.71 37.99 35.97
CA GLY A 23 -29.21 36.64 36.20
C GLY A 23 -29.84 35.60 35.28
N ILE A 24 -31.15 35.66 35.07
CA ILE A 24 -31.89 34.76 34.16
C ILE A 24 -31.43 34.97 32.71
N VAL A 25 -31.36 36.23 32.26
CA VAL A 25 -30.91 36.56 30.89
C VAL A 25 -29.46 36.11 30.67
N GLY A 26 -28.58 36.34 31.65
CA GLY A 26 -27.19 35.89 31.59
C GLY A 26 -27.04 34.37 31.53
N ALA A 27 -27.85 33.63 32.30
CA ALA A 27 -27.86 32.17 32.29
C ALA A 27 -28.36 31.61 30.95
N ILE A 28 -29.43 32.18 30.38
CA ILE A 28 -29.96 31.78 29.06
C ILE A 28 -28.93 32.06 27.98
N ALA A 29 -28.32 33.26 27.96
CA ALA A 29 -27.31 33.62 26.98
C ALA A 29 -26.08 32.70 27.06
N SER A 30 -25.65 32.35 28.28
CA SER A 30 -24.54 31.42 28.50
C SER A 30 -24.87 30.00 28.04
N ALA A 31 -26.07 29.50 28.34
CA ALA A 31 -26.53 28.18 27.91
C ALA A 31 -26.67 28.09 26.38
N SER A 32 -27.27 29.10 25.75
CA SER A 32 -27.36 29.18 24.28
C SER A 32 -25.97 29.25 23.65
N GLY A 33 -25.05 30.05 24.21
CA GLY A 33 -23.66 30.12 23.76
C GLY A 33 -22.94 28.77 23.84
N ALA A 34 -23.13 28.03 24.95
CA ALA A 34 -22.54 26.70 25.13
C ALA A 34 -23.09 25.67 24.14
N LEU A 35 -24.40 25.69 23.85
CA LEU A 35 -25.02 24.77 22.88
C LEU A 35 -24.55 25.04 21.45
N ILE A 36 -24.47 26.30 21.04
CA ILE A 36 -23.96 26.71 19.72
C ILE A 36 -22.48 26.32 19.59
N THR A 37 -21.69 26.62 20.62
CA THR A 37 -20.25 26.29 20.64
C THR A 37 -20.03 24.78 20.59
N ASN A 38 -20.81 23.99 21.33
CA ASN A 38 -20.72 22.53 21.31
C ASN A 38 -21.09 21.95 19.94
N GLY A 39 -22.14 22.48 19.29
CA GLY A 39 -22.52 22.09 17.94
C GLY A 39 -21.42 22.38 16.91
N PHE A 40 -20.84 23.58 16.95
CA PHE A 40 -19.74 23.97 16.07
C PHE A 40 -18.48 23.13 16.33
N ASN A 41 -18.13 22.90 17.60
CA ASN A 41 -17.00 22.06 17.98
C ASN A 41 -17.16 20.62 17.50
N SER A 42 -18.35 20.04 17.62
CA SER A 42 -18.64 18.68 17.13
C SER A 42 -18.50 18.60 15.60
N HIS A 43 -19.00 19.60 14.87
CA HIS A 43 -18.85 19.66 13.42
C HIS A 43 -17.38 19.79 13.02
N GLN A 44 -16.64 20.70 13.64
CA GLN A 44 -15.22 20.89 13.36
C GLN A 44 -14.40 19.63 13.67
N GLN A 45 -14.71 18.92 14.77
CA GLN A 45 -14.08 17.64 15.10
C GLN A 45 -14.32 16.59 14.01
N LYS A 46 -15.56 16.45 13.51
CA LYS A 46 -15.87 15.51 12.42
C LYS A 46 -15.08 15.82 11.14
N VAL A 47 -14.99 17.09 10.77
CA VAL A 47 -14.22 17.51 9.59
C VAL A 47 -12.73 17.20 9.78
N ARG A 48 -12.17 17.42 10.98
CA ARG A 48 -10.79 17.07 11.30
C ARG A 48 -10.56 15.56 11.22
N PHE A 49 -11.42 14.75 11.84
CA PHE A 49 -11.30 13.30 11.80
C PHE A 49 -11.37 12.75 10.37
N ALA A 50 -12.30 13.25 9.54
CA ALA A 50 -12.40 12.82 8.14
C ALA A 50 -11.14 13.20 7.34
N HIS A 51 -10.56 14.37 7.61
CA HIS A 51 -9.30 14.79 7.00
C HIS A 51 -8.13 13.91 7.46
N GLU A 52 -8.02 13.65 8.77
CA GLU A 52 -6.99 12.77 9.35
C GLU A 52 -7.08 11.33 8.81
N GLU A 53 -8.29 10.79 8.68
CA GLU A 53 -8.53 9.46 8.09
C GLU A 53 -8.09 9.41 6.62
N LYS A 54 -8.41 10.46 5.85
CA LYS A 54 -7.96 10.59 4.46
C LYS A 54 -6.44 10.68 4.36
N MET A 55 -5.79 11.52 5.18
CA MET A 55 -4.33 11.66 5.19
C MET A 55 -3.66 10.33 5.56
N ARG A 56 -4.16 9.65 6.60
CA ARG A 56 -3.64 8.34 7.02
C ARG A 56 -3.76 7.29 5.91
N THR A 57 -4.87 7.27 5.19
CA THR A 57 -5.08 6.31 4.09
C THR A 57 -4.15 6.58 2.92
N GLN A 58 -3.90 7.86 2.61
CA GLN A 58 -2.95 8.27 1.57
C GLN A 58 -1.51 7.92 1.95
N GLU A 59 -1.11 8.21 3.18
CA GLU A 59 0.21 7.83 3.72
C GLU A 59 0.42 6.31 3.68
N LEU A 60 -0.55 5.54 4.16
CA LEU A 60 -0.49 4.07 4.12
C LEU A 60 -0.36 3.55 2.69
N THR A 61 -1.13 4.11 1.76
CA THR A 61 -1.06 3.71 0.35
C THR A 61 0.32 4.02 -0.23
N ARG A 62 0.84 5.22 0.00
CA ARG A 62 2.18 5.62 -0.47
C ARG A 62 3.27 4.69 0.08
N ASP A 63 3.26 4.44 1.38
CA ASP A 63 4.25 3.57 2.03
C ASP A 63 4.22 2.15 1.45
N ARG A 64 3.02 1.62 1.13
CA ARG A 64 2.87 0.30 0.50
C ARG A 64 3.33 0.29 -0.95
N LEU A 65 3.08 1.35 -1.70
CA LEU A 65 3.56 1.47 -3.08
C LEU A 65 5.08 1.66 -3.16
N GLU A 66 5.69 2.39 -2.24
CA GLU A 66 7.15 2.49 -2.12
C GLU A 66 7.78 1.12 -1.81
N GLU A 67 7.19 0.37 -0.88
CA GLU A 67 7.58 -1.00 -0.61
C GLU A 67 7.46 -1.89 -1.86
N LEU A 68 6.34 -1.80 -2.58
CA LEU A 68 6.11 -2.54 -3.82
C LEU A 68 7.18 -2.21 -4.88
N TYR A 69 7.55 -0.94 -5.02
CA TYR A 69 8.58 -0.51 -5.96
C TYR A 69 9.92 -1.23 -5.72
N ILE A 70 10.33 -1.33 -4.45
CA ILE A 70 11.56 -2.03 -4.04
C ILE A 70 11.43 -3.53 -4.30
N LEU A 71 10.30 -4.14 -3.94
CA LEU A 71 10.04 -5.57 -4.15
C LEU A 71 10.10 -5.95 -5.63
N VAL A 72 9.52 -5.14 -6.53
CA VAL A 72 9.57 -5.38 -7.98
C VAL A 72 11.01 -5.30 -8.50
N GLY A 73 11.79 -4.32 -8.03
CA GLY A 73 13.20 -4.19 -8.42
C GLY A 73 14.03 -5.41 -8.00
N ARG A 74 13.82 -5.90 -6.78
CA ARG A 74 14.45 -7.13 -6.29
C ARG A 74 14.02 -8.35 -7.10
N TRP A 75 12.73 -8.49 -7.40
CA TRP A 75 12.21 -9.59 -8.20
C TRP A 75 12.85 -9.64 -9.60
N ALA A 76 12.99 -8.49 -10.26
CA ALA A 76 13.69 -8.39 -11.54
C ALA A 76 15.17 -8.78 -11.41
N HIS A 77 15.86 -8.29 -10.37
CA HIS A 77 17.27 -8.60 -10.12
C HIS A 77 17.52 -10.09 -9.90
N VAL A 78 16.72 -10.74 -9.04
CA VAL A 78 16.80 -12.18 -8.77
C VAL A 78 16.53 -12.99 -10.04
N SER A 79 15.50 -12.61 -10.82
CA SER A 79 15.21 -13.29 -12.09
C SER A 79 16.36 -13.19 -13.08
N ALA A 80 16.97 -12.01 -13.22
CA ALA A 80 18.11 -11.79 -14.10
C ALA A 80 19.33 -12.62 -13.65
N SER A 81 19.61 -12.67 -12.34
CA SER A 81 20.68 -13.50 -11.77
C SER A 81 20.46 -14.99 -12.09
N HIS A 82 19.25 -15.51 -11.85
CA HIS A 82 18.91 -16.89 -12.19
C HIS A 82 19.07 -17.18 -13.69
N HIS A 83 18.68 -16.24 -14.55
CA HIS A 83 18.86 -16.38 -16.00
C HIS A 83 20.34 -16.47 -16.38
N LEU A 84 21.20 -15.63 -15.81
CA LEU A 84 22.65 -15.67 -16.09
C LEU A 84 23.25 -17.03 -15.74
N HIS A 85 22.90 -17.60 -14.58
CA HIS A 85 23.38 -18.92 -14.19
C HIS A 85 22.80 -20.03 -15.07
N LEU A 86 21.51 -19.96 -15.42
CA LEU A 86 20.90 -20.95 -16.31
C LEU A 86 21.48 -20.89 -17.72
N ALA A 87 21.85 -19.70 -18.21
CA ALA A 87 22.50 -19.54 -19.50
C ALA A 87 23.85 -20.27 -19.58
N LEU A 88 24.59 -20.38 -18.46
CA LEU A 88 25.80 -21.19 -18.39
C LEU A 88 25.48 -22.69 -18.56
N VAL A 89 24.37 -23.16 -17.99
CA VAL A 89 23.89 -24.55 -18.18
C VAL A 89 23.53 -24.79 -19.64
N MET A 90 22.78 -23.86 -20.25
CA MET A 90 22.36 -23.96 -21.66
C MET A 90 23.57 -24.05 -22.60
N LYS A 91 24.68 -23.37 -22.27
CA LYS A 91 25.96 -23.41 -23.00
C LYS A 91 26.84 -24.62 -22.66
N GLY A 92 26.40 -25.50 -21.76
CA GLY A 92 27.20 -26.64 -21.28
C GLY A 92 28.45 -26.26 -20.48
N GLN A 93 28.52 -25.04 -19.94
CA GLN A 93 29.65 -24.56 -19.14
C GLN A 93 29.57 -24.96 -17.66
N THR A 94 28.38 -25.33 -17.20
CA THR A 94 28.10 -25.82 -15.85
C THR A 94 26.97 -26.85 -15.93
N ASP A 95 26.84 -27.71 -14.93
CA ASP A 95 25.75 -28.67 -14.86
C ASP A 95 24.52 -28.12 -14.13
N TYR A 96 23.39 -28.79 -14.28
CA TYR A 96 22.14 -28.36 -13.66
C TYR A 96 22.18 -28.39 -12.11
N ASN A 97 22.97 -29.27 -11.49
CA ASN A 97 23.07 -29.35 -10.03
C ASN A 97 23.85 -28.16 -9.48
N GLN A 98 24.98 -27.79 -10.10
CA GLN A 98 25.76 -26.60 -9.75
C GLN A 98 24.92 -25.32 -9.87
N TYR A 99 24.08 -25.23 -10.91
CA TYR A 99 23.09 -24.17 -11.04
C TYR A 99 22.09 -24.14 -9.88
N LEU A 100 21.53 -25.29 -9.50
CA LEU A 100 20.59 -25.38 -8.38
C LEU A 100 21.26 -25.01 -7.05
N ASP A 101 22.49 -25.47 -6.81
CA ASP A 101 23.27 -25.14 -5.61
C ASP A 101 23.51 -23.62 -5.53
N THR A 102 23.83 -22.98 -6.66
CA THR A 102 24.03 -21.53 -6.73
C THR A 102 22.75 -20.77 -6.39
N ILE A 103 21.60 -21.20 -6.91
CA ILE A 103 20.31 -20.56 -6.62
C ILE A 103 19.90 -20.78 -5.16
N ILE A 104 20.11 -21.98 -4.63
CA ILE A 104 19.77 -22.30 -3.22
C ILE A 104 20.64 -21.45 -2.28
N ALA A 105 21.94 -21.31 -2.57
CA ALA A 105 22.84 -20.46 -1.80
C ALA A 105 22.46 -18.97 -1.90
N ALA A 106 22.02 -18.49 -3.07
CA ALA A 106 21.56 -17.11 -3.20
C ALA A 106 20.21 -16.86 -2.48
N ALA A 107 19.32 -17.85 -2.45
CA ALA A 107 18.01 -17.75 -1.80
C ALA A 107 18.08 -17.62 -0.26
N SER A 108 19.19 -18.02 0.38
CA SER A 108 19.35 -17.78 1.83
C SER A 108 19.49 -16.30 2.17
N ASP A 109 20.04 -15.52 1.23
CA ASP A 109 20.32 -14.09 1.42
C ASP A 109 19.21 -13.20 0.83
N ASP A 110 18.56 -13.62 -0.26
CA ASP A 110 17.61 -12.80 -1.00
C ASP A 110 16.17 -13.35 -0.97
N LYS A 111 15.45 -13.07 0.12
CA LYS A 111 14.02 -13.41 0.28
C LYS A 111 13.16 -12.41 -0.50
N THR A 112 13.03 -12.59 -1.80
CA THR A 112 11.96 -11.94 -2.56
C THR A 112 10.62 -12.56 -2.14
N ASP A 113 9.83 -11.84 -1.35
CA ASP A 113 8.50 -12.28 -0.93
C ASP A 113 7.47 -11.95 -2.03
N PHE A 114 7.30 -12.89 -2.95
CA PHE A 114 6.35 -12.74 -4.05
C PHE A 114 4.90 -12.66 -3.57
N ASN A 115 4.54 -13.36 -2.49
CA ASN A 115 3.19 -13.29 -1.92
C ASN A 115 2.88 -11.89 -1.41
N ARG A 116 3.87 -11.25 -0.77
CA ARG A 116 3.75 -9.87 -0.31
C ARG A 116 3.62 -8.88 -1.47
N LEU A 117 4.40 -9.07 -2.54
CA LEU A 117 4.30 -8.28 -3.76
C LEU A 117 2.88 -8.36 -4.35
N GLU A 118 2.37 -9.58 -4.56
CA GLU A 118 1.02 -9.79 -5.10
C GLU A 118 -0.05 -9.19 -4.18
N MET A 119 0.04 -9.41 -2.87
CA MET A 119 -0.89 -8.85 -1.89
C MET A 119 -0.97 -7.33 -1.99
N ILE A 120 0.18 -6.63 -2.05
CA ILE A 120 0.18 -5.17 -2.14
C ILE A 120 -0.50 -4.71 -3.44
N VAL A 121 -0.22 -5.36 -4.57
CA VAL A 121 -0.89 -5.04 -5.84
C VAL A 121 -2.40 -5.28 -5.76
N ARG A 122 -2.84 -6.41 -5.19
CA ARG A 122 -4.28 -6.72 -5.14
C ARG A 122 -5.06 -5.81 -4.18
N ILE A 123 -4.42 -5.29 -3.13
CA ILE A 123 -5.08 -4.40 -2.16
C ILE A 123 -4.99 -2.92 -2.57
N TYR A 124 -3.80 -2.47 -3.01
CA TYR A 124 -3.51 -1.04 -3.24
C TYR A 124 -3.28 -0.70 -4.72
N GLY A 125 -3.18 -1.71 -5.58
CA GLY A 125 -2.61 -1.57 -6.92
C GLY A 125 -3.57 -1.12 -8.02
N GLY A 126 -4.74 -0.54 -7.71
CA GLY A 126 -5.75 -0.01 -8.66
C GLY A 126 -5.37 -0.09 -10.15
N ASP A 127 -4.80 0.98 -10.70
CA ASP A 127 -4.38 1.06 -12.10
C ASP A 127 -3.06 0.31 -12.43
N ILE A 128 -2.28 -0.01 -11.39
CA ILE A 128 -1.00 -0.73 -11.47
C ILE A 128 -1.20 -2.23 -11.79
N ALA A 129 -2.37 -2.80 -11.44
CA ALA A 129 -2.66 -4.22 -11.56
C ALA A 129 -2.44 -4.76 -12.98
N SER A 130 -2.80 -3.98 -14.01
CA SER A 130 -2.60 -4.35 -15.41
C SER A 130 -1.12 -4.53 -15.79
N ALA A 131 -0.25 -3.62 -15.31
CA ALA A 131 1.19 -3.70 -15.54
C ALA A 131 1.81 -4.88 -14.78
N PHE A 132 1.27 -5.22 -13.62
CA PHE A 132 1.69 -6.39 -12.86
C PHE A 132 1.32 -7.70 -13.56
N ASP A 133 0.09 -7.81 -14.05
CA ASP A 133 -0.37 -9.01 -14.76
C ASP A 133 0.40 -9.25 -16.08
N ASP A 134 0.82 -8.19 -16.80
CA ASP A 134 1.72 -8.33 -17.96
C ASP A 134 3.10 -8.87 -17.53
N ALA A 135 3.68 -8.36 -16.44
CA ALA A 135 4.95 -8.86 -15.91
C ALA A 135 4.87 -10.35 -15.53
N LEU A 136 3.76 -10.79 -14.91
CA LEU A 136 3.51 -12.20 -14.63
C LEU A 136 3.47 -13.05 -15.90
N THR A 137 2.73 -12.58 -16.91
CA THR A 137 2.62 -13.27 -18.20
C THR A 137 3.99 -13.44 -18.87
N LYS A 138 4.87 -12.43 -18.81
CA LYS A 138 6.24 -12.56 -19.35
C LYS A 138 7.08 -13.55 -18.53
N ARG A 139 6.94 -13.53 -17.20
CA ARG A 139 7.62 -14.48 -16.31
C ARG A 139 7.17 -15.92 -16.54
N ASP A 140 5.92 -16.14 -16.89
CA ASP A 140 5.42 -17.48 -17.24
C ASP A 140 6.05 -17.99 -18.53
N THR A 141 6.29 -17.11 -19.50
CA THR A 141 7.03 -17.46 -20.73
C THR A 141 8.45 -17.95 -20.41
N ILE A 142 9.15 -17.27 -19.49
CA ILE A 142 10.46 -17.71 -18.99
C ILE A 142 10.35 -19.09 -18.34
N SER A 143 9.34 -19.28 -17.48
CA SER A 143 9.12 -20.53 -16.76
C SER A 143 8.87 -21.71 -17.71
N GLN A 144 8.10 -21.49 -18.78
CA GLN A 144 7.88 -22.50 -19.83
C GLN A 144 9.19 -22.90 -20.51
N ILE A 145 10.01 -21.92 -20.93
CA ILE A 145 11.31 -22.19 -21.57
C ILE A 145 12.23 -22.96 -20.62
N HIS A 146 12.29 -22.57 -19.34
CA HIS A 146 13.09 -23.26 -18.34
C HIS A 146 12.65 -24.72 -18.15
N ASN A 147 11.34 -24.97 -18.10
CA ASN A 147 10.80 -26.32 -17.97
C ASN A 147 11.10 -27.18 -19.21
N THR A 148 10.95 -26.63 -20.41
CA THR A 148 11.29 -27.35 -21.65
C THR A 148 12.79 -27.63 -21.74
N HIS A 149 13.64 -26.66 -21.40
CA HIS A 149 15.09 -26.85 -21.34
C HIS A 149 15.46 -27.95 -20.33
N LYS A 150 14.86 -27.93 -19.13
CA LYS A 150 15.10 -28.96 -18.11
C LYS A 150 14.74 -30.36 -18.60
N ALA A 151 13.64 -30.51 -19.34
CA ALA A 151 13.26 -31.78 -19.95
C ALA A 151 14.26 -32.24 -21.01
N ALA A 152 14.67 -31.33 -21.91
CA ALA A 152 15.66 -31.59 -22.95
C ALA A 152 17.02 -31.99 -22.36
N TYR A 153 17.49 -31.26 -21.35
CA TYR A 153 18.73 -31.56 -20.62
C TYR A 153 18.73 -32.96 -20.03
N LYS A 154 17.61 -33.38 -19.40
CA LYS A 154 17.46 -34.74 -18.83
C LYS A 154 17.50 -35.84 -19.89
N SER A 155 17.11 -35.53 -21.11
CA SER A 155 17.18 -36.45 -22.26
C SER A 155 18.53 -36.42 -22.97
N GLY A 156 19.49 -35.61 -22.51
CA GLY A 156 20.81 -35.44 -23.13
C GLY A 156 20.81 -34.57 -24.39
N GLU A 157 19.76 -33.78 -24.62
CA GLU A 157 19.71 -32.86 -25.76
C GLU A 157 20.56 -31.58 -25.50
N PRO A 158 21.18 -31.00 -26.54
CA PRO A 158 21.91 -29.73 -26.41
C PRO A 158 21.03 -28.55 -25.97
N GLY A 159 21.55 -27.74 -25.04
CA GLY A 159 20.86 -26.58 -24.46
C GLY A 159 20.91 -25.29 -25.29
N ASP A 160 21.86 -25.16 -26.24
CA ASP A 160 22.14 -23.90 -26.95
C ASP A 160 20.92 -23.31 -27.66
N ARG A 161 20.02 -24.17 -28.16
CA ARG A 161 18.78 -23.74 -28.84
C ARG A 161 17.83 -22.94 -27.95
N PHE A 162 17.95 -23.07 -26.63
CA PHE A 162 17.11 -22.36 -25.66
C PHE A 162 17.68 -21.00 -25.26
N LEU A 163 18.95 -20.72 -25.53
CA LEU A 163 19.63 -19.53 -25.05
C LEU A 163 18.98 -18.24 -25.58
N ALA A 164 18.85 -18.12 -26.91
CA ALA A 164 18.27 -16.91 -27.52
C ALA A 164 16.80 -16.70 -27.12
N PRO A 165 15.91 -17.72 -27.15
CA PRO A 165 14.54 -17.58 -26.63
C PRO A 165 14.49 -17.18 -25.16
N ALA A 166 15.32 -17.79 -24.31
CA ALA A 166 15.37 -17.48 -22.88
C ALA A 166 15.82 -16.03 -22.63
N THR A 167 16.87 -15.58 -23.33
CA THR A 167 17.36 -14.20 -23.22
C THR A 167 16.32 -13.20 -23.71
N GLN A 168 15.62 -13.48 -24.82
CA GLN A 168 14.55 -12.61 -25.31
C GLN A 168 13.39 -12.53 -24.30
N ALA A 169 12.99 -13.66 -23.72
CA ALA A 169 11.95 -13.70 -22.70
C ALA A 169 12.36 -12.94 -21.42
N GLN A 170 13.62 -13.09 -20.97
CA GLN A 170 14.15 -12.36 -19.83
C GLN A 170 14.15 -10.84 -20.08
N LEU A 171 14.60 -10.39 -21.26
CA LEU A 171 14.58 -8.97 -21.61
C LEU A 171 13.15 -8.40 -21.67
N ALA A 172 12.19 -9.19 -22.16
CA ALA A 172 10.78 -8.80 -22.19
C ALA A 172 10.21 -8.66 -20.77
N PHE A 173 10.55 -9.58 -19.87
CA PHE A 173 10.18 -9.52 -18.45
C PHE A 173 10.83 -8.31 -17.75
N ASP A 174 12.13 -8.08 -17.93
CA ASP A 174 12.82 -6.92 -17.35
C ASP A 174 12.18 -5.59 -17.80
N LYS A 175 11.77 -5.52 -19.07
CA LYS A 175 11.03 -4.36 -19.59
C LYS A 175 9.66 -4.22 -18.92
N ALA A 176 8.92 -5.32 -18.74
CA ALA A 176 7.63 -5.30 -18.05
C ALA A 176 7.78 -4.85 -16.59
N CYS A 177 8.80 -5.33 -15.87
CA CYS A 177 9.12 -4.88 -14.50
C CYS A 177 9.44 -3.38 -14.45
N LYS A 178 10.19 -2.84 -15.42
CA LYS A 178 10.46 -1.39 -15.49
C LYS A 178 9.19 -0.58 -15.75
N THR A 179 8.31 -1.06 -16.62
CA THR A 179 7.00 -0.44 -16.85
C THR A 179 6.16 -0.44 -15.58
N LEU A 180 6.14 -1.57 -14.85
CA LEU A 180 5.47 -1.70 -13.57
C LEU A 180 6.03 -0.71 -12.53
N GLN A 181 7.36 -0.63 -12.38
CA GLN A 181 8.01 0.34 -11.48
C GLN A 181 7.65 1.79 -11.82
N LYS A 182 7.56 2.11 -13.11
CA LYS A 182 7.12 3.44 -13.55
C LYS A 182 5.66 3.72 -13.15
N ALA A 183 4.76 2.76 -13.37
CA ALA A 183 3.36 2.89 -12.98
C ALA A 183 3.20 3.07 -11.45
N ILE A 184 3.98 2.32 -10.66
CA ILE A 184 4.02 2.48 -9.20
C ILE A 184 4.49 3.88 -8.81
N ALA A 185 5.57 4.37 -9.42
CA ALA A 185 6.11 5.70 -9.13
C ALA A 185 5.15 6.83 -9.52
N GLU A 186 4.37 6.65 -10.60
CA GLU A 186 3.31 7.58 -10.99
C GLU A 186 2.16 7.57 -9.99
N ALA A 187 1.73 6.38 -9.54
CA ALA A 187 0.69 6.24 -8.52
C ALA A 187 1.11 6.82 -7.15
N CYS A 188 2.38 6.77 -6.77
CA CYS A 188 2.88 7.42 -5.55
C CYS A 188 2.79 8.96 -5.59
N ARG A 189 2.72 9.56 -6.79
CA ARG A 189 2.71 11.03 -6.96
C ARG A 189 1.31 11.62 -7.06
N ALA A 190 0.31 10.80 -7.34
CA ALA A 190 -1.09 11.20 -7.49
C ALA A 190 -1.76 11.41 -6.13
#